data_AF-A0A7S0GNM0-F1
#
_entry.id   AF-A0A7S0GNM0-F1
#
_cell.length_a   1.000
_cell.length_b   1.000
_cell.length_c   1.000
_cell.angle_alpha   90.00
_cell.angle_beta   90.00
_cell.angle_gamma   90.00
#
_symmetry.space_group_name_H-M   'P 1'
#
loop_
_entity.id
_entity.type
_entity.pdbx_description
1 polymer ?
#
loop_
_entity_poly.entity_id
_entity_poly.type
_entity_poly.pdbx_seq_one_letter_code
_entity_poly.pdbx_strand_id
1 'polypeptide(L)'
;MFFCANGAFRKSTAATAAATEERTRRDLAASTTRAAEAARLRDDAETLVSSLQTQLKAASSHSLQLETELKTLRETFAEREQKSHAKTEKLETLLDDQRAATLAAQEESSRSKNALETERCARGIAETKLLSFDSERDRYERRAVDLESVVEKTRREKSDAESKRFDAETALEVSKAEASETRLELDTVNERLKHSTQKIRDLEKALEATRNDAVLHKASFETSASSLRAAKARVDALERALAEAAAEKSVTKKSTTTSSSSSDERRSRLDDSALMLLAEVSPASPEDGSEETEVSSLRRELDAATRVAAMQEEEVCRAAAASAASDDAASVPRALLERWRAETFKLLLQQREAPVLLAQTKRDFAKQKAELREVIADEKQKTASSARKFAESEARREADERASLESIRELKTKLESAETETTKARAESRVIARHVAETVPKLEHEHARLQSSLEAKIERLDRSLKVSRERLHAFRKIAASTRTREETFKQRIASFEREADTALRQRDDALEAVRQTARNFDDERARLAGELAEVKRALERSEIKTRESRDECARVRREVIA
;
A
#
# COMPACT_ATOMS: atom_id res chain seq x y z
N MET A 1 108.44 -77.67 159.38
CA MET A 1 108.15 -78.53 160.55
C MET A 1 108.83 -79.88 160.30
N PHE A 2 109.81 -80.24 161.14
CA PHE A 2 109.81 -81.40 162.07
C PHE A 2 109.82 -82.79 161.36
N PHE A 3 110.89 -83.60 161.36
CA PHE A 3 111.60 -84.36 162.44
C PHE A 3 110.94 -85.74 162.77
N CYS A 4 111.64 -86.87 163.05
CA CYS A 4 113.08 -87.23 162.99
C CYS A 4 113.35 -88.76 163.19
N ALA A 5 114.56 -89.25 162.83
CA ALA A 5 115.39 -90.32 163.47
C ALA A 5 114.92 -91.83 163.57
N ASN A 6 115.76 -92.84 163.93
CA ASN A 6 117.16 -93.23 163.56
C ASN A 6 117.61 -94.62 164.20
N GLY A 7 118.41 -95.48 163.51
CA GLY A 7 119.29 -96.58 164.05
C GLY A 7 118.70 -97.83 164.78
N ALA A 8 119.45 -98.87 165.24
CA ALA A 8 120.74 -99.51 164.80
C ALA A 8 121.15 -100.83 165.58
N PHE A 9 121.87 -101.76 164.92
CA PHE A 9 123.01 -102.65 165.37
C PHE A 9 122.97 -103.87 166.37
N ARG A 10 123.41 -105.06 165.84
CA ARG A 10 124.46 -106.05 166.28
C ARG A 10 124.41 -107.02 167.52
N LYS A 11 124.74 -108.31 167.23
CA LYS A 11 125.81 -109.23 167.77
C LYS A 11 125.50 -110.47 168.69
N SER A 12 126.24 -111.57 168.41
CA SER A 12 126.75 -112.67 169.30
C SER A 12 125.81 -113.77 169.88
N THR A 13 126.25 -115.00 170.26
CA THR A 13 127.24 -116.01 169.75
C THR A 13 127.15 -117.34 170.54
N ALA A 14 127.16 -118.51 169.88
CA ALA A 14 127.43 -119.88 170.42
C ALA A 14 126.47 -120.39 171.55
N ALA A 15 126.43 -121.65 172.03
CA ALA A 15 127.19 -122.91 171.82
C ALA A 15 126.30 -124.11 172.33
N THR A 16 126.50 -125.43 172.13
CA THR A 16 127.27 -126.31 171.20
C THR A 16 126.83 -127.79 171.38
N ALA A 17 127.22 -128.69 170.46
CA ALA A 17 127.55 -130.11 170.71
C ALA A 17 126.49 -131.12 171.25
N ALA A 18 125.32 -131.22 170.59
CA ALA A 18 124.49 -132.45 170.60
C ALA A 18 123.80 -132.66 169.23
N ALA A 19 124.50 -132.35 168.13
CA ALA A 19 123.87 -132.03 166.86
C ALA A 19 124.73 -132.43 165.63
N THR A 20 124.70 -133.70 165.24
CA THR A 20 125.42 -134.19 164.03
C THR A 20 124.75 -135.30 163.22
N GLU A 21 123.82 -136.12 163.75
CA GLU A 21 123.30 -137.31 163.03
C GLU A 21 121.83 -137.25 162.58
N GLU A 22 120.85 -136.93 163.44
CA GLU A 22 119.41 -136.96 163.07
C GLU A 22 118.95 -135.81 162.12
N ARG A 23 119.91 -135.05 161.57
CA ARG A 23 119.66 -133.91 160.67
C ARG A 23 119.78 -134.30 159.19
N THR A 24 120.70 -135.20 158.84
CA THR A 24 121.02 -135.59 157.46
C THR A 24 119.87 -136.32 156.75
N ARG A 25 118.99 -137.01 157.48
CA ARG A 25 117.79 -137.67 156.92
C ARG A 25 116.65 -136.73 156.53
N ARG A 26 116.58 -135.50 157.05
CA ARG A 26 115.48 -134.56 156.71
C ARG A 26 115.83 -133.66 155.53
N ASP A 27 117.07 -133.19 155.44
CA ASP A 27 117.46 -132.21 154.42
C ASP A 27 117.50 -132.81 152.99
N LEU A 28 117.79 -134.11 152.85
CA LEU A 28 117.78 -134.81 151.56
C LEU A 28 116.39 -134.92 150.91
N ALA A 29 115.33 -135.09 151.71
CA ALA A 29 113.94 -135.15 151.20
C ALA A 29 113.38 -133.77 150.79
N ALA A 30 113.91 -132.68 151.34
CA ALA A 30 113.51 -131.31 151.03
C ALA A 30 114.25 -130.72 149.81
N SER A 31 115.17 -131.48 149.20
CA SER A 31 115.96 -131.05 148.04
C SER A 31 115.38 -131.55 146.71
N THR A 32 114.89 -132.79 146.67
CA THR A 32 114.37 -133.42 145.44
C THR A 32 113.05 -132.82 144.96
N THR A 33 112.21 -132.32 145.87
CA THR A 33 110.93 -131.67 145.54
C THR A 33 111.13 -130.31 144.84
N ARG A 34 111.98 -129.44 145.38
CA ARG A 34 112.25 -128.10 144.80
C ARG A 34 112.96 -128.16 143.43
N ALA A 35 113.71 -129.22 143.14
CA ALA A 35 114.30 -129.42 141.82
C ALA A 35 113.24 -129.71 140.73
N ALA A 36 112.13 -130.36 141.08
CA ALA A 36 111.07 -130.71 140.13
C ALA A 36 110.16 -129.52 139.76
N GLU A 37 109.86 -128.64 140.72
CA GLU A 37 109.04 -127.44 140.47
C GLU A 37 109.78 -126.41 139.60
N ALA A 38 111.09 -126.26 139.78
CA ALA A 38 111.93 -125.36 139.00
C ALA A 38 112.06 -125.75 137.51
N ALA A 39 111.77 -127.02 137.16
CA ALA A 39 111.72 -127.47 135.77
C ALA A 39 110.40 -127.05 135.10
N ARG A 40 109.25 -127.34 135.72
CA ARG A 40 107.92 -127.01 135.16
C ARG A 40 107.76 -125.51 134.87
N LEU A 41 108.24 -124.65 135.76
CA LEU A 41 108.18 -123.19 135.60
C LEU A 41 109.04 -122.64 134.44
N ARG A 42 109.84 -123.45 133.74
CA ARG A 42 110.47 -123.08 132.46
C ARG A 42 109.62 -123.47 131.27
N ASP A 43 109.10 -124.69 131.23
CA ASP A 43 108.24 -125.18 130.15
C ASP A 43 106.95 -124.34 130.03
N ASP A 44 106.37 -123.94 131.18
CA ASP A 44 105.23 -123.02 131.26
C ASP A 44 105.55 -121.60 130.74
N ALA A 45 106.83 -121.19 130.71
CA ALA A 45 107.25 -119.87 130.22
C ALA A 45 107.49 -119.87 128.69
N GLU A 46 108.14 -120.89 128.15
CA GLU A 46 108.43 -120.99 126.70
C GLU A 46 107.16 -121.19 125.86
N THR A 47 106.18 -121.93 126.41
CA THR A 47 104.84 -122.06 125.81
C THR A 47 104.08 -120.73 125.77
N LEU A 48 104.18 -119.91 126.81
CA LEU A 48 103.56 -118.57 126.88
C LEU A 48 104.14 -117.60 125.84
N VAL A 49 105.48 -117.56 125.70
CA VAL A 49 106.16 -116.72 124.69
C VAL A 49 105.74 -117.12 123.27
N SER A 50 105.65 -118.43 123.00
CA SER A 50 105.22 -118.96 121.69
C SER A 50 103.77 -118.57 121.33
N SER A 51 102.88 -118.50 122.34
CA SER A 51 101.49 -118.05 122.18
C SER A 51 101.41 -116.55 121.86
N LEU A 52 102.16 -115.70 122.58
CA LEU A 52 102.18 -114.27 122.32
C LEU A 52 102.78 -113.92 120.95
N GLN A 53 103.81 -114.65 120.50
CA GLN A 53 104.42 -114.43 119.19
C GLN A 53 103.52 -114.84 118.01
N THR A 54 102.60 -115.80 118.21
CA THR A 54 101.59 -116.15 117.21
C THR A 54 100.43 -115.15 117.18
N GLN A 55 99.97 -114.66 118.34
CA GLN A 55 98.96 -113.58 118.40
C GLN A 55 99.45 -112.28 117.73
N LEU A 56 100.70 -111.87 117.97
CA LEU A 56 101.26 -110.65 117.37
C LEU A 56 101.29 -110.71 115.82
N LYS A 57 101.59 -111.88 115.25
CA LYS A 57 101.54 -112.07 113.79
C LYS A 57 100.12 -111.92 113.26
N ALA A 58 99.12 -112.54 113.89
CA ALA A 58 97.72 -112.41 113.49
C ALA A 58 97.21 -110.96 113.54
N ALA A 59 97.59 -110.21 114.58
CA ALA A 59 97.27 -108.78 114.70
C ALA A 59 97.91 -107.97 113.55
N SER A 60 99.17 -108.24 113.21
CA SER A 60 99.86 -107.53 112.11
C SER A 60 99.21 -107.77 110.73
N SER A 61 98.77 -108.99 110.43
CA SER A 61 98.04 -109.28 109.17
C SER A 61 96.67 -108.59 109.13
N HIS A 62 95.95 -108.55 110.25
CA HIS A 62 94.64 -107.88 110.32
C HIS A 62 94.76 -106.36 110.15
N SER A 63 95.83 -105.75 110.69
CA SER A 63 96.10 -104.31 110.49
C SER A 63 96.34 -103.98 109.01
N LEU A 64 97.16 -104.79 108.33
CA LEU A 64 97.52 -104.58 106.93
C LEU A 64 96.31 -104.80 106.00
N GLN A 65 95.44 -105.75 106.33
CA GLN A 65 94.17 -105.98 105.64
C GLN A 65 93.23 -104.77 105.75
N LEU A 66 93.04 -104.22 106.96
CA LEU A 66 92.24 -102.99 107.17
C LEU A 66 92.80 -101.77 106.41
N GLU A 67 94.12 -101.63 106.26
CA GLU A 67 94.71 -100.56 105.44
C GLU A 67 94.36 -100.71 103.95
N THR A 68 94.32 -101.94 103.42
CA THR A 68 93.90 -102.18 102.02
C THR A 68 92.41 -101.92 101.80
N GLU A 69 91.56 -102.24 102.78
CA GLU A 69 90.12 -101.94 102.74
C GLU A 69 89.86 -100.43 102.85
N LEU A 70 90.56 -99.71 103.73
CA LEU A 70 90.48 -98.25 103.82
C LEU A 70 90.98 -97.54 102.56
N LYS A 71 91.97 -98.11 101.86
CA LYS A 71 92.46 -97.54 100.59
C LYS A 71 91.43 -97.70 99.46
N THR A 72 90.90 -98.91 99.27
CA THR A 72 89.87 -99.17 98.24
C THR A 72 88.56 -98.44 98.53
N LEU A 73 88.18 -98.25 99.80
CA LEU A 73 87.06 -97.37 100.17
C LEU A 73 87.32 -95.90 99.82
N ARG A 74 88.52 -95.37 100.04
CA ARG A 74 88.87 -94.00 99.63
C ARG A 74 88.84 -93.82 98.12
N GLU A 75 89.37 -94.77 97.36
CA GLU A 75 89.38 -94.73 95.89
C GLU A 75 87.93 -94.80 95.33
N THR A 76 87.08 -95.68 95.87
CA THR A 76 85.66 -95.75 95.47
C THR A 76 84.81 -94.57 95.93
N PHE A 77 85.18 -93.89 97.02
CA PHE A 77 84.58 -92.59 97.38
C PHE A 77 85.00 -91.47 96.43
N ALA A 78 86.30 -91.33 96.13
CA ALA A 78 86.79 -90.32 95.19
C ALA A 78 86.20 -90.49 93.78
N GLU A 79 86.06 -91.73 93.30
CA GLU A 79 85.33 -92.00 92.06
C GLU A 79 83.86 -91.56 92.12
N ARG A 80 83.16 -91.81 93.23
CA ARG A 80 81.76 -91.39 93.41
C ARG A 80 81.63 -89.88 93.48
N GLU A 81 82.58 -89.20 94.11
CA GLU A 81 82.63 -87.75 94.22
C GLU A 81 82.87 -87.10 92.85
N GLN A 82 83.87 -87.57 92.07
CA GLN A 82 84.06 -87.14 90.68
C GLN A 82 82.84 -87.46 89.80
N LYS A 83 82.24 -88.64 89.93
CA LYS A 83 81.01 -89.03 89.21
C LYS A 83 79.75 -88.29 89.70
N SER A 84 79.83 -87.59 90.83
CA SER A 84 78.81 -86.67 91.33
C SER A 84 79.02 -85.27 90.74
N HIS A 85 80.23 -84.71 90.85
CA HIS A 85 80.56 -83.41 90.27
C HIS A 85 80.37 -83.37 88.75
N ALA A 86 80.84 -84.39 88.02
CA ALA A 86 80.62 -84.51 86.57
C ALA A 86 79.14 -84.80 86.19
N LYS A 87 78.24 -85.01 87.16
CA LYS A 87 76.78 -85.00 86.96
C LYS A 87 76.17 -83.65 87.31
N THR A 88 76.58 -83.01 88.41
CA THR A 88 76.07 -81.67 88.76
C THR A 88 76.46 -80.64 87.71
N GLU A 89 77.70 -80.65 87.25
CA GLU A 89 78.21 -79.77 86.17
C GLU A 89 77.42 -79.97 84.87
N LYS A 90 77.14 -81.22 84.47
CA LYS A 90 76.30 -81.52 83.30
C LYS A 90 74.83 -81.13 83.47
N LEU A 91 74.29 -81.20 84.68
CA LEU A 91 72.94 -80.73 84.98
C LEU A 91 72.88 -79.19 84.99
N GLU A 92 73.96 -78.53 85.41
CA GLU A 92 74.10 -77.07 85.42
C GLU A 92 74.21 -76.52 83.99
N THR A 93 75.05 -77.11 83.12
CA THR A 93 75.08 -76.75 81.69
C THR A 93 73.73 -76.98 81.01
N LEU A 94 73.08 -78.13 81.24
CA LEU A 94 71.75 -78.41 80.69
C LEU A 94 70.66 -77.44 81.19
N LEU A 95 70.79 -76.92 82.42
CA LEU A 95 69.88 -75.90 82.94
C LEU A 95 70.13 -74.52 82.32
N ASP A 96 71.38 -74.15 82.06
CA ASP A 96 71.72 -72.89 81.38
C ASP A 96 71.42 -72.93 79.88
N ASP A 97 71.60 -74.07 79.20
CA ASP A 97 71.12 -74.31 77.84
C ASP A 97 69.59 -74.19 77.77
N GLN A 98 68.86 -74.74 78.74
CA GLN A 98 67.40 -74.57 78.84
C GLN A 98 66.99 -73.12 79.12
N ARG A 99 67.75 -72.36 79.93
CA ARG A 99 67.51 -70.92 80.17
C ARG A 99 67.76 -70.11 78.90
N ALA A 100 68.84 -70.37 78.17
CA ALA A 100 69.13 -69.72 76.90
C ALA A 100 68.05 -70.03 75.85
N ALA A 101 67.65 -71.29 75.71
CA ALA A 101 66.61 -71.71 74.77
C ALA A 101 65.23 -71.14 75.09
N THR A 102 64.87 -71.03 76.38
CA THR A 102 63.59 -70.42 76.79
C THR A 102 63.58 -68.90 76.61
N LEU A 103 64.69 -68.20 76.88
CA LEU A 103 64.83 -66.77 76.58
C LEU A 103 64.77 -66.50 75.08
N ALA A 104 65.47 -67.28 74.26
CA ALA A 104 65.41 -67.17 72.79
C ALA A 104 63.97 -67.39 72.29
N ALA A 105 63.28 -68.45 72.74
CA ALA A 105 61.90 -68.71 72.37
C ALA A 105 60.92 -67.62 72.85
N GLN A 106 61.20 -66.94 73.97
CA GLN A 106 60.41 -65.81 74.47
C GLN A 106 60.64 -64.53 73.66
N GLU A 107 61.88 -64.19 73.33
CA GLU A 107 62.19 -63.08 72.41
C GLU A 107 61.51 -63.30 71.06
N GLU A 108 61.60 -64.51 70.52
CA GLU A 108 61.05 -64.88 69.23
C GLU A 108 59.52 -64.91 69.21
N SER A 109 58.89 -65.30 70.33
CA SER A 109 57.46 -65.11 70.56
C SER A 109 57.08 -63.62 70.52
N SER A 110 57.89 -62.73 71.13
CA SER A 110 57.65 -61.29 71.08
C SER A 110 57.84 -60.70 69.67
N ARG A 111 58.86 -61.14 68.92
CA ARG A 111 59.10 -60.73 67.53
C ARG A 111 57.94 -61.15 66.62
N SER A 112 57.49 -62.41 66.75
CA SER A 112 56.32 -62.96 66.04
C SER A 112 55.03 -62.20 66.39
N LYS A 113 54.80 -61.88 67.67
CA LYS A 113 53.64 -61.10 68.11
C LYS A 113 53.66 -59.68 67.53
N ASN A 114 54.77 -58.96 67.67
CA ASN A 114 54.91 -57.60 67.16
C ASN A 114 54.68 -57.55 65.65
N ALA A 115 55.17 -58.56 64.91
CA ALA A 115 54.99 -58.63 63.48
C ALA A 115 53.54 -58.96 63.07
N LEU A 116 52.83 -59.84 63.79
CA LEU A 116 51.38 -60.04 63.63
C LEU A 116 50.57 -58.77 63.94
N GLU A 117 51.04 -57.93 64.87
CA GLU A 117 50.44 -56.62 65.14
C GLU A 117 50.73 -55.62 64.00
N THR A 118 51.91 -55.65 63.37
CA THR A 118 52.16 -54.88 62.13
C THR A 118 51.35 -55.39 60.94
N GLU A 119 51.13 -56.70 60.82
CA GLU A 119 50.28 -57.31 59.78
C GLU A 119 48.83 -56.83 59.91
N ARG A 120 48.28 -56.87 61.13
CA ARG A 120 46.94 -56.34 61.45
C ARG A 120 46.84 -54.83 61.19
N CYS A 121 47.86 -54.06 61.54
CA CYS A 121 47.90 -52.62 61.28
C CYS A 121 47.91 -52.33 59.77
N ALA A 122 48.78 -52.98 59.00
CA ALA A 122 48.84 -52.85 57.55
C ALA A 122 47.54 -53.29 56.86
N ARG A 123 46.88 -54.34 57.37
CA ARG A 123 45.56 -54.79 56.89
C ARG A 123 44.46 -53.75 57.15
N GLY A 124 44.39 -53.18 58.36
CA GLY A 124 43.46 -52.10 58.68
C GLY A 124 43.71 -50.82 57.86
N ILE A 125 44.97 -50.53 57.52
CA ILE A 125 45.34 -49.45 56.58
C ILE A 125 44.84 -49.77 55.16
N ALA A 126 44.93 -51.03 54.70
CA ALA A 126 44.38 -51.42 53.40
C ALA A 126 42.84 -51.35 53.37
N GLU A 127 42.16 -51.80 54.43
CA GLU A 127 40.70 -51.75 54.56
C GLU A 127 40.18 -50.30 54.61
N THR A 128 40.85 -49.40 55.36
CA THR A 128 40.49 -47.97 55.37
C THR A 128 40.76 -47.27 54.02
N LYS A 129 41.79 -47.67 53.27
CA LYS A 129 42.02 -47.17 51.89
C LYS A 129 41.01 -47.68 50.86
N LEU A 130 40.46 -48.88 51.06
CA LEU A 130 39.33 -49.36 50.24
C LEU A 130 38.06 -48.55 50.53
N LEU A 131 37.77 -48.30 51.81
CA LEU A 131 36.64 -47.45 52.21
C LEU A 131 36.79 -45.99 51.73
N SER A 132 38.01 -45.43 51.68
CA SER A 132 38.22 -44.11 51.07
C SER A 132 37.97 -44.13 49.56
N PHE A 133 38.46 -45.15 48.86
CA PHE A 133 38.20 -45.34 47.41
C PHE A 133 36.71 -45.45 47.10
N ASP A 134 35.96 -46.26 47.85
CA ASP A 134 34.49 -46.33 47.73
C ASP A 134 33.86 -44.96 47.96
N SER A 135 34.27 -44.23 49.00
CA SER A 135 33.73 -42.89 49.32
C SER A 135 34.06 -41.82 48.28
N GLU A 136 35.13 -42.01 47.50
CA GLU A 136 35.52 -41.12 46.40
C GLU A 136 34.78 -41.49 45.11
N ARG A 137 34.70 -42.78 44.74
CA ARG A 137 33.84 -43.26 43.64
C ARG A 137 32.42 -42.73 43.81
N ASP A 138 31.84 -42.89 45.00
CA ASP A 138 30.51 -42.40 45.36
C ASP A 138 30.32 -40.89 45.14
N ARG A 139 31.38 -40.07 45.26
CA ARG A 139 31.34 -38.62 44.97
C ARG A 139 31.43 -38.35 43.48
N TYR A 140 32.31 -39.05 42.77
CA TYR A 140 32.48 -38.93 41.32
C TYR A 140 31.23 -39.40 40.57
N GLU A 141 30.59 -40.49 41.00
CA GLU A 141 29.31 -40.98 40.47
C GLU A 141 28.17 -39.98 40.68
N ARG A 142 28.00 -39.44 41.90
CA ARG A 142 27.00 -38.39 42.17
C ARG A 142 27.22 -37.17 41.27
N ARG A 143 28.46 -36.69 41.16
CA ARG A 143 28.80 -35.55 40.31
C ARG A 143 28.58 -35.83 38.83
N ALA A 144 28.80 -37.06 38.36
CA ALA A 144 28.46 -37.46 36.99
C ALA A 144 26.95 -37.39 36.75
N VAL A 145 26.13 -37.94 37.65
CA VAL A 145 24.65 -37.89 37.57
C VAL A 145 24.12 -36.45 37.61
N ASP A 146 24.68 -35.59 38.47
CA ASP A 146 24.31 -34.17 38.52
C ASP A 146 24.61 -33.45 37.20
N LEU A 147 25.76 -33.74 36.58
CA LEU A 147 26.14 -33.15 35.28
C LEU A 147 25.35 -33.74 34.10
N GLU A 148 25.04 -35.05 34.11
CA GLU A 148 24.14 -35.68 33.12
C GLU A 148 22.73 -35.11 33.20
N SER A 149 22.25 -34.81 34.42
CA SER A 149 20.99 -34.08 34.64
C SER A 149 21.02 -32.68 34.02
N VAL A 150 22.15 -31.95 34.14
CA VAL A 150 22.36 -30.66 33.44
C VAL A 150 22.39 -30.83 31.92
N VAL A 151 23.05 -31.86 31.39
CA VAL A 151 23.11 -32.18 29.94
C VAL A 151 21.71 -32.45 29.37
N GLU A 152 20.89 -33.25 30.04
CA GLU A 152 19.52 -33.53 29.59
C GLU A 152 18.54 -32.38 29.90
N LYS A 153 18.82 -31.53 30.89
CA LYS A 153 18.07 -30.27 31.06
C LYS A 153 18.32 -29.33 29.88
N THR A 154 19.58 -29.02 29.59
CA THR A 154 19.96 -28.10 28.51
C THR A 154 19.59 -28.64 27.13
N ARG A 155 19.62 -29.97 26.93
CA ARG A 155 19.07 -30.61 25.73
C ARG A 155 17.58 -30.31 25.53
N ARG A 156 16.76 -30.38 26.58
CA ARG A 156 15.32 -30.03 26.52
C ARG A 156 15.13 -28.53 26.27
N GLU A 157 15.83 -27.68 27.00
CA GLU A 157 15.77 -26.22 26.82
C GLU A 157 16.14 -25.81 25.38
N LYS A 158 17.14 -26.47 24.77
CA LYS A 158 17.49 -26.30 23.37
C LYS A 158 16.36 -26.75 22.43
N SER A 159 15.79 -27.94 22.65
CA SER A 159 14.67 -28.47 21.85
C SER A 159 13.43 -27.58 21.93
N ASP A 160 13.13 -27.03 23.11
CA ASP A 160 12.02 -26.10 23.31
C ASP A 160 12.27 -24.77 22.60
N ALA A 161 13.50 -24.27 22.60
CA ALA A 161 13.89 -23.08 21.84
C ALA A 161 13.79 -23.32 20.32
N GLU A 162 14.24 -24.47 19.83
CA GLU A 162 14.10 -24.86 18.41
C GLU A 162 12.62 -25.00 17.99
N SER A 163 11.76 -25.54 18.85
CA SER A 163 10.31 -25.58 18.61
C SER A 163 9.71 -24.17 18.53
N LYS A 164 9.99 -23.31 19.52
CA LYS A 164 9.50 -21.91 19.55
C LYS A 164 10.02 -21.08 18.37
N ARG A 165 11.25 -21.37 17.90
CA ARG A 165 11.84 -20.81 16.68
C ARG A 165 11.01 -21.23 15.46
N PHE A 166 10.76 -22.53 15.27
CA PHE A 166 9.98 -23.06 14.16
C PHE A 166 8.54 -22.51 14.13
N ASP A 167 7.88 -22.39 15.28
CA ASP A 167 6.56 -21.76 15.41
C ASP A 167 6.59 -20.28 14.99
N ALA A 168 7.65 -19.55 15.38
CA ALA A 168 7.82 -18.15 15.03
C ALA A 168 8.22 -17.92 13.56
N GLU A 169 8.97 -18.83 12.94
CA GLU A 169 9.27 -18.86 11.51
C GLU A 169 8.01 -19.16 10.70
N THR A 170 7.22 -20.15 11.11
CA THR A 170 5.92 -20.48 10.50
C THR A 170 4.97 -19.28 10.59
N ALA A 171 4.88 -18.63 11.75
CA ALA A 171 4.06 -17.43 11.92
C ALA A 171 4.59 -16.22 11.12
N LEU A 172 5.90 -16.13 10.88
CA LEU A 172 6.50 -15.12 10.00
C LEU A 172 6.15 -15.36 8.53
N GLU A 173 6.22 -16.59 8.02
CA GLU A 173 5.82 -16.89 6.64
C GLU A 173 4.31 -16.67 6.42
N VAL A 174 3.46 -17.03 7.38
CA VAL A 174 2.03 -16.67 7.34
C VAL A 174 1.84 -15.15 7.31
N SER A 175 2.57 -14.39 8.16
CA SER A 175 2.50 -12.93 8.17
C SER A 175 3.03 -12.28 6.87
N LYS A 176 4.00 -12.91 6.18
CA LYS A 176 4.46 -12.49 4.85
C LYS A 176 3.44 -12.79 3.77
N ALA A 177 2.76 -13.94 3.84
CA ALA A 177 1.68 -14.29 2.92
C ALA A 177 0.52 -13.28 3.04
N GLU A 178 0.05 -13.00 4.25
CA GLU A 178 -0.93 -11.93 4.56
C GLU A 178 -0.46 -10.56 4.01
N ALA A 179 0.81 -10.21 4.20
CA ALA A 179 1.38 -8.95 3.69
C ALA A 179 1.48 -8.91 2.14
N SER A 180 1.62 -10.05 1.48
CA SER A 180 1.63 -10.16 0.02
C SER A 180 0.22 -10.04 -0.59
N GLU A 181 -0.78 -10.68 0.03
CA GLU A 181 -2.18 -10.62 -0.36
C GLU A 181 -2.74 -9.20 -0.19
N THR A 182 -2.58 -8.63 1.00
CA THR A 182 -3.03 -7.25 1.29
C THR A 182 -2.32 -6.19 0.43
N ARG A 183 -1.12 -6.47 -0.07
CA ARG A 183 -0.44 -5.63 -1.08
C ARG A 183 -1.09 -5.75 -2.46
N LEU A 184 -1.40 -6.96 -2.93
CA LEU A 184 -2.13 -7.16 -4.19
C LEU A 184 -3.53 -6.50 -4.14
N GLU A 185 -4.24 -6.64 -3.02
CA GLU A 185 -5.51 -5.92 -2.81
C GLU A 185 -5.33 -4.40 -2.85
N LEU A 186 -4.33 -3.86 -2.14
CA LEU A 186 -4.01 -2.43 -2.16
C LEU A 186 -3.71 -1.92 -3.58
N ASP A 187 -2.91 -2.66 -4.36
CA ASP A 187 -2.57 -2.28 -5.73
C ASP A 187 -3.80 -2.36 -6.66
N THR A 188 -4.65 -3.39 -6.56
CA THR A 188 -5.90 -3.44 -7.36
C THR A 188 -6.91 -2.35 -6.98
N VAL A 189 -7.02 -1.97 -5.71
CA VAL A 189 -7.85 -0.84 -5.27
C VAL A 189 -7.26 0.49 -5.76
N ASN A 190 -5.94 0.63 -5.78
CA ASN A 190 -5.24 1.81 -6.30
C ASN A 190 -5.48 1.99 -7.82
N GLU A 191 -5.38 0.93 -8.62
CA GLU A 191 -5.71 1.00 -10.06
C GLU A 191 -7.20 1.27 -10.31
N ARG A 192 -8.11 0.64 -9.55
CA ARG A 192 -9.56 0.94 -9.62
C ARG A 192 -9.85 2.41 -9.27
N LEU A 193 -9.11 2.99 -8.32
CA LEU A 193 -9.22 4.40 -7.93
C LEU A 193 -8.68 5.32 -9.03
N LYS A 194 -7.51 5.02 -9.63
CA LYS A 194 -6.98 5.76 -10.80
C LYS A 194 -7.98 5.77 -11.96
N HIS A 195 -8.46 4.59 -12.37
CA HIS A 195 -9.44 4.43 -13.44
C HIS A 195 -10.75 5.18 -13.16
N SER A 196 -11.28 5.08 -11.93
CA SER A 196 -12.51 5.79 -11.55
C SER A 196 -12.31 7.32 -11.52
N THR A 197 -11.15 7.80 -11.05
CA THR A 197 -10.79 9.23 -11.07
C THR A 197 -10.73 9.74 -12.51
N GLN A 198 -10.12 8.98 -13.41
CA GLN A 198 -10.03 9.36 -14.82
C GLN A 198 -11.41 9.37 -15.48
N LYS A 199 -12.24 8.35 -15.22
CA LYS A 199 -13.61 8.27 -15.73
C LYS A 199 -14.52 9.40 -15.24
N ILE A 200 -14.29 9.93 -14.03
CA ILE A 200 -14.95 11.17 -13.56
C ILE A 200 -14.51 12.35 -14.43
N ARG A 201 -13.21 12.60 -14.61
CA ARG A 201 -12.70 13.71 -15.46
C ARG A 201 -13.26 13.68 -16.88
N ASP A 202 -13.38 12.50 -17.46
CA ASP A 202 -13.87 12.37 -18.84
C ASP A 202 -15.40 12.55 -18.93
N LEU A 203 -16.14 12.25 -17.85
CA LEU A 203 -17.56 12.62 -17.72
C LEU A 203 -17.75 14.11 -17.39
N GLU A 204 -16.86 14.73 -16.61
CA GLU A 204 -16.86 16.18 -16.34
C GLU A 204 -16.63 16.96 -17.64
N LYS A 205 -15.65 16.56 -18.47
CA LYS A 205 -15.46 17.11 -19.82
C LYS A 205 -16.69 16.93 -20.71
N ALA A 206 -17.33 15.76 -20.68
CA ALA A 206 -18.53 15.49 -21.48
C ALA A 206 -19.72 16.35 -21.00
N LEU A 207 -19.87 16.53 -19.69
CA LEU A 207 -20.87 17.42 -19.09
C LEU A 207 -20.63 18.86 -19.52
N GLU A 208 -19.39 19.33 -19.46
CA GLU A 208 -19.03 20.69 -19.87
C GLU A 208 -19.20 20.90 -21.38
N ALA A 209 -18.92 19.89 -22.22
CA ALA A 209 -19.30 19.92 -23.63
C ALA A 209 -20.83 20.09 -23.80
N THR A 210 -21.65 19.26 -23.13
CA THR A 210 -23.13 19.40 -23.22
C THR A 210 -23.69 20.71 -22.64
N ARG A 211 -22.93 21.44 -21.82
CA ARG A 211 -23.27 22.80 -21.37
C ARG A 211 -22.92 23.83 -22.43
N ASN A 212 -21.74 23.73 -23.05
CA ASN A 212 -21.34 24.60 -24.15
C ASN A 212 -22.26 24.42 -25.38
N ASP A 213 -22.62 23.18 -25.73
CA ASP A 213 -23.59 22.88 -26.79
C ASP A 213 -24.95 23.53 -26.48
N ALA A 214 -25.46 23.41 -25.25
CA ALA A 214 -26.71 24.04 -24.84
C ALA A 214 -26.66 25.58 -24.93
N VAL A 215 -25.52 26.20 -24.63
CA VAL A 215 -25.31 27.65 -24.82
C VAL A 215 -25.29 28.03 -26.30
N LEU A 216 -24.62 27.25 -27.15
CA LEU A 216 -24.60 27.47 -28.61
C LEU A 216 -26.00 27.31 -29.23
N HIS A 217 -26.74 26.28 -28.84
CA HIS A 217 -28.13 26.09 -29.26
C HIS A 217 -29.03 27.23 -28.76
N LYS A 218 -28.88 27.67 -27.50
CA LYS A 218 -29.63 28.83 -26.98
C LYS A 218 -29.33 30.11 -27.78
N ALA A 219 -28.06 30.39 -28.08
CA ALA A 219 -27.69 31.55 -28.91
C ALA A 219 -28.28 31.47 -30.32
N SER A 220 -28.29 30.27 -30.94
CA SER A 220 -28.95 30.00 -32.22
C SER A 220 -30.48 30.20 -32.17
N PHE A 221 -31.11 29.84 -31.05
CA PHE A 221 -32.52 30.12 -30.82
C PHE A 221 -32.79 31.60 -30.55
N GLU A 222 -31.87 32.35 -29.94
CA GLU A 222 -32.00 33.79 -29.73
C GLU A 222 -31.84 34.59 -31.04
N THR A 223 -30.98 34.17 -31.98
CA THR A 223 -31.00 34.69 -33.36
C THR A 223 -32.27 34.28 -34.10
N SER A 224 -32.73 33.03 -33.98
CA SER A 224 -33.97 32.56 -34.61
C SER A 224 -35.22 33.31 -34.10
N ALA A 225 -35.30 33.57 -32.80
CA ALA A 225 -36.34 34.37 -32.17
C ALA A 225 -36.23 35.86 -32.53
N SER A 226 -35.01 36.37 -32.79
CA SER A 226 -34.79 37.73 -33.31
C SER A 226 -35.23 37.85 -34.77
N SER A 227 -34.97 36.83 -35.58
CA SER A 227 -35.50 36.70 -36.95
C SER A 227 -37.04 36.65 -36.94
N LEU A 228 -37.64 35.88 -36.02
CA LEU A 228 -39.10 35.85 -35.85
C LEU A 228 -39.68 37.21 -35.40
N ARG A 229 -38.99 37.94 -34.50
CA ARG A 229 -39.37 39.31 -34.11
C ARG A 229 -39.31 40.27 -35.31
N ALA A 230 -38.26 40.19 -36.13
CA ALA A 230 -38.14 40.99 -37.35
C ALA A 230 -39.20 40.62 -38.41
N ALA A 231 -39.49 39.32 -38.60
CA ALA A 231 -40.52 38.85 -39.52
C ALA A 231 -41.93 39.31 -39.09
N LYS A 232 -42.23 39.29 -37.79
CA LYS A 232 -43.46 39.88 -37.23
C LYS A 232 -43.50 41.39 -37.47
N ALA A 233 -42.46 42.14 -37.10
CA ALA A 233 -42.41 43.58 -37.33
C ALA A 233 -42.56 43.98 -38.81
N ARG A 234 -42.07 43.16 -39.76
CA ARG A 234 -42.31 43.33 -41.20
C ARG A 234 -43.77 43.07 -41.58
N VAL A 235 -44.41 42.03 -41.04
CA VAL A 235 -45.85 41.80 -41.18
C VAL A 235 -46.64 42.99 -40.61
N ASP A 236 -46.35 43.42 -39.38
CA ASP A 236 -47.04 44.54 -38.72
C ASP A 236 -46.86 45.88 -39.47
N ALA A 237 -45.73 46.05 -40.18
CA ALA A 237 -45.46 47.22 -41.02
C ALA A 237 -46.20 47.18 -42.35
N LEU A 238 -46.20 46.03 -43.04
CA LEU A 238 -46.94 45.84 -44.28
C LEU A 238 -48.46 45.85 -44.05
N GLU A 239 -48.94 45.39 -42.89
CA GLU A 239 -50.36 45.50 -42.48
C GLU A 239 -50.78 46.95 -42.24
N ARG A 240 -49.90 47.80 -41.66
CA ARG A 240 -50.15 49.25 -41.57
C ARG A 240 -50.12 49.93 -42.93
N ALA A 241 -49.15 49.61 -43.79
CA ALA A 241 -49.09 50.13 -45.15
C ALA A 241 -50.33 49.73 -46.00
N LEU A 242 -50.85 48.51 -45.81
CA LEU A 242 -52.14 48.10 -46.40
C LEU A 242 -53.32 48.93 -45.86
N ALA A 243 -53.38 49.18 -44.56
CA ALA A 243 -54.44 49.98 -43.96
C ALA A 243 -54.40 51.44 -44.44
N GLU A 244 -53.20 52.01 -44.57
CA GLU A 244 -52.95 53.35 -45.10
C GLU A 244 -53.35 53.43 -46.59
N ALA A 245 -52.87 52.52 -47.44
CA ALA A 245 -53.25 52.46 -48.85
C ALA A 245 -54.75 52.20 -49.08
N ALA A 246 -55.39 51.40 -48.22
CA ALA A 246 -56.84 51.19 -48.24
C ALA A 246 -57.61 52.45 -47.80
N ALA A 247 -57.08 53.23 -46.86
CA ALA A 247 -57.65 54.52 -46.47
C ALA A 247 -57.54 55.55 -47.61
N GLU A 248 -56.38 55.68 -48.28
CA GLU A 248 -56.20 56.54 -49.46
C GLU A 248 -57.17 56.18 -50.59
N LYS A 249 -57.35 54.88 -50.85
CA LYS A 249 -58.33 54.32 -51.81
C LYS A 249 -59.79 54.60 -51.43
N SER A 250 -60.07 54.92 -50.15
CA SER A 250 -61.39 55.37 -49.69
C SER A 250 -61.59 56.88 -49.81
N VAL A 251 -60.53 57.68 -49.61
CA VAL A 251 -60.55 59.15 -49.71
C VAL A 251 -60.66 59.58 -51.17
N THR A 252 -59.85 59.01 -52.06
CA THR A 252 -59.87 59.26 -53.52
C THR A 252 -61.21 58.92 -54.17
N LYS A 253 -61.95 57.94 -53.62
CA LYS A 253 -63.30 57.55 -54.06
C LYS A 253 -64.42 58.42 -53.48
N LYS A 254 -64.10 59.36 -52.59
CA LYS A 254 -65.06 60.27 -51.92
C LYS A 254 -64.86 61.73 -52.31
N SER A 255 -63.66 62.13 -52.75
CA SER A 255 -63.40 63.45 -53.33
C SER A 255 -64.03 63.65 -54.72
N THR A 256 -64.36 62.57 -55.44
CA THR A 256 -64.88 62.62 -56.82
C THR A 256 -66.34 63.08 -56.96
N THR A 257 -67.03 63.43 -55.86
CA THR A 257 -68.49 63.65 -55.87
C THR A 257 -68.94 65.00 -55.29
N THR A 258 -68.05 65.87 -54.80
CA THR A 258 -68.44 67.17 -54.22
C THR A 258 -67.46 68.32 -54.50
N SER A 259 -68.04 69.40 -55.04
CA SER A 259 -67.62 70.80 -54.90
C SER A 259 -66.41 71.31 -55.67
N SER A 260 -66.70 72.20 -56.63
CA SER A 260 -65.79 73.23 -57.12
C SER A 260 -65.86 74.49 -56.22
N SER A 261 -64.70 75.01 -55.79
CA SER A 261 -64.58 76.38 -55.28
C SER A 261 -63.13 76.87 -55.29
N SER A 262 -62.94 78.15 -55.59
CA SER A 262 -61.65 78.85 -55.69
C SER A 262 -60.90 79.04 -54.37
N SER A 263 -59.57 79.18 -54.41
CA SER A 263 -58.85 80.45 -54.11
C SER A 263 -57.34 80.23 -53.90
N ASP A 264 -56.59 81.33 -53.75
CA ASP A 264 -55.16 81.45 -54.05
C ASP A 264 -54.19 81.49 -52.84
N GLU A 265 -52.89 81.41 -53.17
CA GLU A 265 -51.70 81.88 -52.41
C GLU A 265 -51.36 81.36 -50.98
N ARG A 266 -50.18 80.73 -50.85
CA ARG A 266 -49.00 81.33 -50.17
C ARG A 266 -47.68 80.57 -50.43
N ARG A 267 -46.53 81.21 -50.12
CA ARG A 267 -45.15 80.81 -50.53
C ARG A 267 -44.24 80.32 -49.39
N SER A 268 -43.45 79.28 -49.64
CA SER A 268 -42.03 79.12 -49.25
C SER A 268 -41.40 77.99 -50.09
N ARG A 269 -40.27 78.15 -50.82
CA ARG A 269 -38.86 78.30 -50.36
C ARG A 269 -38.39 77.09 -49.53
N LEU A 270 -37.34 76.33 -49.88
CA LEU A 270 -36.27 76.44 -50.91
C LEU A 270 -35.77 75.03 -51.37
N ASP A 271 -35.20 74.96 -52.59
CA ASP A 271 -34.06 74.17 -53.13
C ASP A 271 -33.97 72.61 -52.90
N ASP A 272 -33.30 71.78 -53.73
CA ASP A 272 -32.44 72.03 -54.91
C ASP A 272 -32.35 70.84 -55.93
N SER A 273 -32.07 71.18 -57.20
CA SER A 273 -31.24 70.49 -58.24
C SER A 273 -31.52 69.10 -58.86
N ALA A 274 -31.14 69.01 -60.16
CA ALA A 274 -30.88 67.84 -61.04
C ALA A 274 -32.09 67.00 -61.53
N LEU A 275 -32.20 66.57 -62.82
CA LEU A 275 -31.32 66.68 -64.00
C LEU A 275 -32.14 66.60 -65.34
N MET A 276 -31.59 67.19 -66.41
CA MET A 276 -31.62 66.83 -67.87
C MET A 276 -32.54 65.70 -68.43
N LEU A 277 -32.97 65.69 -69.71
CA LEU A 277 -33.06 66.66 -70.85
C LEU A 277 -33.78 65.96 -72.05
N LEU A 278 -34.05 66.71 -73.15
CA LEU A 278 -34.55 66.25 -74.48
C LEU A 278 -36.02 65.73 -74.48
N ALA A 279 -36.84 65.75 -75.54
CA ALA A 279 -36.93 66.35 -76.90
C ALA A 279 -37.97 65.46 -77.67
N GLU A 280 -38.74 65.83 -78.70
CA GLU A 280 -39.08 67.12 -79.35
C GLU A 280 -40.23 66.87 -80.39
N VAL A 281 -41.08 67.88 -80.64
CA VAL A 281 -41.99 68.15 -81.80
C VAL A 281 -42.43 66.95 -82.70
N SER A 282 -43.70 66.50 -82.71
CA SER A 282 -44.95 67.04 -83.36
C SER A 282 -45.32 66.36 -84.71
N PRO A 283 -46.58 66.42 -85.25
CA PRO A 283 -47.10 65.39 -86.17
C PRO A 283 -47.68 65.84 -87.56
N ALA A 284 -47.97 64.82 -88.40
CA ALA A 284 -49.08 64.68 -89.37
C ALA A 284 -49.13 65.42 -90.75
N SER A 285 -49.89 64.79 -91.66
CA SER A 285 -50.42 65.21 -92.98
C SER A 285 -51.59 66.24 -92.85
N PRO A 286 -52.25 66.82 -93.91
CA PRO A 286 -52.59 66.25 -95.23
C PRO A 286 -52.64 67.23 -96.44
N GLU A 287 -53.51 66.94 -97.43
CA GLU A 287 -53.79 67.62 -98.72
C GLU A 287 -54.81 68.80 -98.60
N ASP A 288 -55.07 69.58 -99.68
CA ASP A 288 -56.24 69.46 -100.59
C ASP A 288 -56.31 70.60 -101.67
N GLY A 289 -57.32 70.61 -102.56
CA GLY A 289 -57.52 71.50 -103.73
C GLY A 289 -58.10 72.91 -103.45
N SER A 290 -58.95 73.55 -104.28
CA SER A 290 -59.12 73.66 -105.75
C SER A 290 -60.43 74.42 -106.07
N GLU A 291 -60.40 75.69 -106.49
CA GLU A 291 -61.61 76.48 -106.83
C GLU A 291 -61.38 77.46 -108.00
N GLU A 292 -61.98 77.24 -109.18
CA GLU A 292 -62.10 78.28 -110.22
C GLU A 292 -63.13 77.91 -111.33
N THR A 293 -64.34 78.51 -111.35
CA THR A 293 -65.25 78.43 -112.54
C THR A 293 -66.33 79.53 -112.66
N GLU A 294 -66.91 80.02 -111.56
CA GLU A 294 -68.18 80.81 -111.61
C GLU A 294 -68.10 82.11 -112.45
N VAL A 295 -66.94 82.77 -112.47
CA VAL A 295 -66.72 84.04 -113.19
C VAL A 295 -66.99 83.93 -114.70
N SER A 296 -66.85 82.74 -115.28
CA SER A 296 -67.02 82.50 -116.73
C SER A 296 -68.48 82.47 -117.20
N SER A 297 -69.46 82.37 -116.29
CA SER A 297 -70.88 82.36 -116.68
C SER A 297 -71.39 83.78 -116.95
N LEU A 298 -71.17 84.68 -115.99
CA LEU A 298 -71.72 86.05 -115.99
C LEU A 298 -71.26 86.94 -117.17
N ARG A 299 -70.12 86.63 -117.79
CA ARG A 299 -69.65 87.37 -118.98
C ARG A 299 -70.49 87.11 -120.24
N ARG A 300 -71.14 85.95 -120.39
CA ARG A 300 -71.90 85.62 -121.61
C ARG A 300 -73.25 86.33 -121.69
N GLU A 301 -73.88 86.60 -120.54
CA GLU A 301 -75.20 87.21 -120.49
C GLU A 301 -75.18 88.70 -120.83
N LEU A 302 -74.08 89.40 -120.51
CA LEU A 302 -73.88 90.81 -120.83
C LEU A 302 -73.79 91.06 -122.35
N ASP A 303 -73.06 90.19 -123.07
CA ASP A 303 -72.91 90.26 -124.53
C ASP A 303 -74.19 89.88 -125.32
N ALA A 304 -75.22 89.34 -124.65
CA ALA A 304 -76.53 89.09 -125.25
C ALA A 304 -77.39 90.36 -125.27
N ALA A 305 -77.44 91.10 -124.16
CA ALA A 305 -78.27 92.30 -124.02
C ALA A 305 -77.91 93.41 -125.02
N THR A 306 -76.60 93.66 -125.20
CA THR A 306 -76.08 94.74 -126.07
C THR A 306 -76.54 94.62 -127.53
N ARG A 307 -76.80 93.41 -128.03
CA ARG A 307 -77.22 93.17 -129.41
C ARG A 307 -78.72 93.40 -129.67
N VAL A 308 -79.56 93.37 -128.64
CA VAL A 308 -81.00 93.64 -128.78
C VAL A 308 -81.27 95.14 -128.88
N ALA A 309 -80.54 95.96 -128.12
CA ALA A 309 -80.69 97.43 -128.14
C ALA A 309 -80.39 98.02 -129.53
N ALA A 310 -79.32 97.55 -130.19
CA ALA A 310 -78.87 98.08 -131.49
C ALA A 310 -79.91 97.94 -132.61
N MET A 311 -80.74 96.89 -132.60
CA MET A 311 -81.77 96.71 -133.64
C MET A 311 -82.96 97.66 -133.47
N GLN A 312 -83.23 98.14 -132.24
CA GLN A 312 -84.39 98.99 -131.98
C GLN A 312 -84.19 100.47 -132.37
N GLU A 313 -82.94 100.95 -132.43
CA GLU A 313 -82.66 102.33 -132.88
C GLU A 313 -82.81 102.50 -134.40
N GLU A 314 -82.52 101.46 -135.20
CA GLU A 314 -82.52 101.57 -136.67
C GLU A 314 -83.93 101.64 -137.28
N GLU A 315 -84.93 101.02 -136.66
CA GLU A 315 -86.34 101.10 -137.10
C GLU A 315 -86.98 102.45 -136.74
N VAL A 316 -86.67 103.01 -135.56
CA VAL A 316 -87.17 104.32 -135.12
C VAL A 316 -86.70 105.43 -136.06
N CYS A 317 -85.43 105.40 -136.49
CA CYS A 317 -84.88 106.35 -137.46
C CYS A 317 -85.60 106.31 -138.82
N ARG A 318 -86.09 105.13 -139.24
CA ARG A 318 -86.73 104.95 -140.56
C ARG A 318 -88.18 105.46 -140.58
N ALA A 319 -88.89 105.37 -139.46
CA ALA A 319 -90.25 105.90 -139.32
C ALA A 319 -90.29 107.44 -139.36
N ALA A 320 -89.28 108.12 -138.80
CA ALA A 320 -89.23 109.58 -138.71
C ALA A 320 -89.10 110.29 -140.09
N ALA A 321 -88.50 109.63 -141.08
CA ALA A 321 -88.24 110.22 -142.40
C ALA A 321 -89.45 110.19 -143.36
N ALA A 322 -90.55 109.52 -143.00
CA ALA A 322 -91.71 109.32 -143.88
C ALA A 322 -92.84 110.37 -143.69
N SER A 323 -92.60 111.46 -142.95
CA SER A 323 -93.66 112.36 -142.47
C SER A 323 -93.46 113.85 -142.82
N ALA A 324 -93.14 114.16 -144.08
CA ALA A 324 -93.41 115.48 -144.68
C ALA A 324 -93.30 115.46 -146.23
N ALA A 325 -94.44 115.35 -146.91
CA ALA A 325 -94.60 115.72 -148.33
C ALA A 325 -96.08 116.07 -148.59
N SER A 326 -96.34 117.01 -149.53
CA SER A 326 -97.63 117.64 -149.87
C SER A 326 -98.02 118.87 -149.05
N ASP A 327 -98.66 119.83 -149.73
CA ASP A 327 -98.84 121.24 -149.32
C ASP A 327 -100.29 121.66 -148.97
N ASP A 328 -100.37 122.87 -148.40
CA ASP A 328 -101.41 123.92 -148.57
C ASP A 328 -102.54 124.14 -147.51
N ALA A 329 -102.93 125.42 -147.40
CA ALA A 329 -104.16 126.04 -146.86
C ALA A 329 -104.51 126.06 -145.33
N ALA A 330 -104.13 127.18 -144.69
CA ALA A 330 -104.94 127.98 -143.74
C ALA A 330 -105.25 127.47 -142.29
N SER A 331 -105.89 128.33 -141.47
CA SER A 331 -105.82 128.34 -139.99
C SER A 331 -107.18 128.22 -139.26
N VAL A 332 -107.19 127.60 -138.06
CA VAL A 332 -108.35 127.50 -137.12
C VAL A 332 -107.85 127.15 -135.68
N PRO A 333 -108.60 127.30 -134.56
CA PRO A 333 -108.11 128.09 -133.41
C PRO A 333 -107.60 127.37 -132.14
N ARG A 334 -106.94 128.16 -131.27
CA ARG A 334 -106.14 127.73 -130.10
C ARG A 334 -106.83 126.87 -129.03
N ALA A 335 -108.15 126.94 -128.84
CA ALA A 335 -108.82 126.33 -127.67
C ALA A 335 -108.66 124.80 -127.58
N LEU A 336 -108.49 124.11 -128.71
CA LEU A 336 -108.24 122.66 -128.74
C LEU A 336 -106.83 122.27 -128.27
N LEU A 337 -105.83 123.13 -128.48
CA LEU A 337 -104.43 122.85 -128.14
C LEU A 337 -104.17 122.86 -126.63
N GLU A 338 -104.84 123.73 -125.87
CA GLU A 338 -104.68 123.77 -124.41
C GLU A 338 -105.34 122.57 -123.72
N ARG A 339 -106.53 122.15 -124.18
CA ARG A 339 -107.21 120.97 -123.64
C ARG A 339 -106.40 119.69 -123.87
N TRP A 340 -105.77 119.53 -125.03
CA TRP A 340 -104.94 118.36 -125.34
C TRP A 340 -103.65 118.31 -124.50
N ARG A 341 -103.02 119.48 -124.26
CA ARG A 341 -101.86 119.61 -123.36
C ARG A 341 -102.21 119.29 -121.90
N ALA A 342 -103.39 119.69 -121.43
CA ALA A 342 -103.82 119.47 -120.05
C ALA A 342 -103.97 117.97 -119.70
N GLU A 343 -104.55 117.15 -120.58
CA GLU A 343 -104.71 115.71 -120.31
C GLU A 343 -103.41 114.92 -120.45
N THR A 344 -102.55 115.24 -121.43
CA THR A 344 -101.24 114.59 -121.57
C THR A 344 -100.34 114.84 -120.36
N PHE A 345 -100.33 116.05 -119.80
CA PHE A 345 -99.57 116.33 -118.56
C PHE A 345 -100.08 115.54 -117.35
N LYS A 346 -101.39 115.33 -117.25
CA LYS A 346 -102.02 114.63 -116.12
C LYS A 346 -101.71 113.13 -116.12
N LEU A 347 -101.71 112.49 -117.28
CA LEU A 347 -101.32 111.09 -117.46
C LEU A 347 -99.83 110.84 -117.15
N LEU A 348 -98.95 111.75 -117.57
CA LEU A 348 -97.50 111.64 -117.32
C LEU A 348 -97.12 111.78 -115.83
N LEU A 349 -97.92 112.52 -115.04
CA LEU A 349 -97.74 112.62 -113.59
C LEU A 349 -98.14 111.31 -112.88
N GLN A 350 -99.32 110.76 -113.17
CA GLN A 350 -99.79 109.52 -112.52
C GLN A 350 -98.87 108.31 -112.76
N GLN A 351 -98.13 108.26 -113.88
CA GLN A 351 -97.17 107.18 -114.15
C GLN A 351 -95.86 107.27 -113.35
N ARG A 352 -95.56 108.39 -112.67
CA ARG A 352 -94.24 108.62 -112.02
C ARG A 352 -94.21 108.50 -110.50
N GLU A 353 -95.35 108.42 -109.82
CA GLU A 353 -95.37 108.34 -108.34
C GLU A 353 -95.02 106.92 -107.83
N ALA A 354 -95.61 105.87 -108.43
CA ALA A 354 -95.42 104.49 -107.99
C ALA A 354 -93.96 103.97 -108.07
N PRO A 355 -93.14 104.28 -109.11
CA PRO A 355 -91.75 103.82 -109.18
C PRO A 355 -90.84 104.38 -108.08
N VAL A 356 -91.12 105.58 -107.56
CA VAL A 356 -90.22 106.28 -106.61
C VAL A 356 -90.27 105.66 -105.22
N LEU A 357 -91.47 105.40 -104.69
CA LEU A 357 -91.67 104.73 -103.40
C LEU A 357 -91.10 103.30 -103.40
N LEU A 358 -91.18 102.61 -104.54
CA LEU A 358 -90.64 101.26 -104.73
C LEU A 358 -89.10 101.24 -104.83
N ALA A 359 -88.47 102.39 -105.11
CA ALA A 359 -87.02 102.55 -105.09
C ALA A 359 -86.46 102.88 -103.69
N GLN A 360 -87.19 103.64 -102.87
CA GLN A 360 -86.79 103.92 -101.47
C GLN A 360 -86.87 102.65 -100.61
N THR A 361 -88.02 101.97 -100.61
CA THR A 361 -88.21 100.71 -99.85
C THR A 361 -87.15 99.65 -100.15
N LYS A 362 -86.75 99.50 -101.43
CA LYS A 362 -85.64 98.60 -101.83
C LYS A 362 -84.28 98.97 -101.24
N ARG A 363 -84.01 100.25 -100.95
CA ARG A 363 -82.77 100.71 -100.29
C ARG A 363 -82.73 100.34 -98.82
N ASP A 364 -83.86 100.45 -98.13
CA ASP A 364 -83.93 100.17 -96.69
C ASP A 364 -83.86 98.67 -96.40
N PHE A 365 -84.55 97.83 -97.20
CA PHE A 365 -84.36 96.37 -97.15
C PHE A 365 -82.93 95.93 -97.48
N ALA A 366 -82.20 96.66 -98.33
CA ALA A 366 -80.80 96.35 -98.63
C ALA A 366 -79.87 96.60 -97.43
N LYS A 367 -80.12 97.66 -96.64
CA LYS A 367 -79.38 97.92 -95.38
C LYS A 367 -79.66 96.86 -94.33
N GLN A 368 -80.93 96.60 -94.02
CA GLN A 368 -81.33 95.59 -93.03
C GLN A 368 -80.78 94.20 -93.37
N LYS A 369 -80.72 93.85 -94.66
CA LYS A 369 -80.13 92.60 -95.16
C LYS A 369 -78.60 92.54 -95.01
N ALA A 370 -77.90 93.67 -94.91
CA ALA A 370 -76.47 93.72 -94.60
C ALA A 370 -76.24 93.56 -93.08
N GLU A 371 -76.94 94.35 -92.27
CA GLU A 371 -76.86 94.32 -90.80
C GLU A 371 -77.19 92.91 -90.25
N LEU A 372 -78.23 92.25 -90.77
CA LEU A 372 -78.57 90.87 -90.40
C LEU A 372 -77.48 89.85 -90.79
N ARG A 373 -76.71 90.08 -91.86
CA ARG A 373 -75.61 89.18 -92.24
C ARG A 373 -74.42 89.33 -91.31
N GLU A 374 -74.13 90.54 -90.86
CA GLU A 374 -73.08 90.83 -89.89
C GLU A 374 -73.40 90.18 -88.54
N VAL A 375 -74.62 90.37 -88.02
CA VAL A 375 -75.08 89.70 -86.78
C VAL A 375 -75.03 88.17 -86.88
N ILE A 376 -75.46 87.59 -88.02
CA ILE A 376 -75.40 86.12 -88.23
C ILE A 376 -73.95 85.60 -88.31
N ALA A 377 -73.01 86.37 -88.87
CA ALA A 377 -71.59 86.00 -88.87
C ALA A 377 -71.02 86.03 -87.44
N ASP A 378 -71.35 87.07 -86.68
CA ASP A 378 -70.88 87.28 -85.31
C ASP A 378 -71.43 86.21 -84.35
N GLU A 379 -72.71 85.83 -84.49
CA GLU A 379 -73.32 84.69 -83.78
C GLU A 379 -72.71 83.34 -84.17
N LYS A 380 -72.40 83.13 -85.46
CA LYS A 380 -71.68 81.92 -85.91
C LYS A 380 -70.26 81.85 -85.31
N GLN A 381 -69.57 82.98 -85.16
CA GLN A 381 -68.24 83.01 -84.55
C GLN A 381 -68.30 82.83 -83.03
N LYS A 382 -69.33 83.37 -82.36
CA LYS A 382 -69.61 83.14 -80.92
C LYS A 382 -70.01 81.71 -80.62
N THR A 383 -70.85 81.09 -81.44
CA THR A 383 -71.24 79.67 -81.30
C THR A 383 -70.06 78.73 -81.62
N ALA A 384 -69.30 78.96 -82.69
CA ALA A 384 -68.11 78.16 -83.01
C ALA A 384 -67.01 78.25 -81.94
N SER A 385 -66.76 79.44 -81.36
CA SER A 385 -65.80 79.60 -80.27
C SER A 385 -66.31 79.01 -78.94
N SER A 386 -67.62 79.04 -78.69
CA SER A 386 -68.23 78.35 -77.54
C SER A 386 -68.17 76.82 -77.69
N ALA A 387 -68.44 76.28 -78.89
CA ALA A 387 -68.31 74.87 -79.20
C ALA A 387 -66.87 74.37 -79.07
N ARG A 388 -65.87 75.15 -79.53
CA ARG A 388 -64.45 74.83 -79.31
C ARG A 388 -64.09 74.79 -77.83
N LYS A 389 -64.55 75.77 -77.03
CA LYS A 389 -64.33 75.77 -75.57
C LYS A 389 -65.01 74.60 -74.86
N PHE A 390 -66.22 74.22 -75.30
CA PHE A 390 -66.92 73.05 -74.78
C PHE A 390 -66.12 71.78 -75.08
N ALA A 391 -65.78 71.53 -76.35
CA ALA A 391 -64.98 70.37 -76.76
C ALA A 391 -63.59 70.33 -76.10
N GLU A 392 -62.95 71.49 -75.86
CA GLU A 392 -61.69 71.55 -75.11
C GLU A 392 -61.89 71.21 -73.62
N SER A 393 -62.97 71.67 -73.00
CA SER A 393 -63.31 71.31 -71.61
C SER A 393 -63.71 69.84 -71.47
N GLU A 394 -64.35 69.28 -72.49
CA GLU A 394 -64.74 67.87 -72.58
C GLU A 394 -63.52 66.97 -72.80
N ALA A 395 -62.60 67.34 -73.70
CA ALA A 395 -61.33 66.63 -73.90
C ALA A 395 -60.41 66.69 -72.66
N ARG A 396 -60.37 67.83 -71.95
CA ARG A 396 -59.69 67.94 -70.64
C ARG A 396 -60.34 67.02 -69.62
N ARG A 397 -61.66 67.01 -69.52
CA ARG A 397 -62.40 66.10 -68.64
C ARG A 397 -62.16 64.63 -68.97
N GLU A 398 -62.14 64.24 -70.24
CA GLU A 398 -61.78 62.87 -70.63
C GLU A 398 -60.32 62.54 -70.27
N ALA A 399 -59.39 63.49 -70.37
CA ALA A 399 -58.00 63.28 -69.97
C ALA A 399 -57.88 63.09 -68.44
N ASP A 400 -58.58 63.92 -67.65
CA ASP A 400 -58.65 63.80 -66.19
C ASP A 400 -59.33 62.48 -65.76
N GLU A 401 -60.41 62.07 -66.43
CA GLU A 401 -61.09 60.80 -66.17
C GLU A 401 -60.23 59.59 -66.59
N ARG A 402 -59.46 59.68 -67.69
CA ARG A 402 -58.47 58.66 -68.09
C ARG A 402 -57.33 58.56 -67.07
N ALA A 403 -56.73 59.68 -66.67
CA ALA A 403 -55.66 59.72 -65.67
C ALA A 403 -56.13 59.24 -64.29
N SER A 404 -57.35 59.58 -63.89
CA SER A 404 -58.01 59.06 -62.68
C SER A 404 -58.19 57.54 -62.74
N LEU A 405 -58.71 57.00 -63.86
CA LEU A 405 -58.84 55.55 -64.06
C LEU A 405 -57.50 54.82 -64.12
N GLU A 406 -56.44 55.46 -64.64
CA GLU A 406 -55.09 54.91 -64.66
C GLU A 406 -54.44 54.91 -63.28
N SER A 407 -54.56 55.99 -62.52
CA SER A 407 -54.17 56.04 -61.10
C SER A 407 -54.93 55.01 -60.25
N ILE A 408 -56.24 54.84 -60.48
CA ILE A 408 -57.05 53.81 -59.80
C ILE A 408 -56.58 52.39 -60.17
N ARG A 409 -56.12 52.14 -61.40
CA ARG A 409 -55.52 50.85 -61.79
C ARG A 409 -54.17 50.64 -61.11
N GLU A 410 -53.32 51.66 -61.06
CA GLU A 410 -51.99 51.58 -60.42
C GLU A 410 -52.09 51.40 -58.90
N LEU A 411 -53.00 52.13 -58.23
CA LEU A 411 -53.32 51.92 -56.81
C LEU A 411 -53.97 50.56 -56.56
N LYS A 412 -54.71 50.00 -57.54
CA LYS A 412 -55.23 48.64 -57.44
C LYS A 412 -54.12 47.59 -57.51
N THR A 413 -53.21 47.67 -58.49
CA THR A 413 -52.11 46.70 -58.62
C THR A 413 -51.13 46.80 -57.45
N LYS A 414 -50.81 48.01 -56.97
CA LYS A 414 -50.00 48.23 -55.76
C LYS A 414 -50.63 47.58 -54.52
N LEU A 415 -51.96 47.71 -54.33
CA LEU A 415 -52.67 47.03 -53.24
C LEU A 415 -52.62 45.50 -53.38
N GLU A 416 -52.86 44.97 -54.58
CA GLU A 416 -52.82 43.51 -54.85
C GLU A 416 -51.41 42.93 -54.65
N SER A 417 -50.34 43.67 -54.98
CA SER A 417 -48.97 43.28 -54.61
C SER A 417 -48.73 43.31 -53.09
N ALA A 418 -49.23 44.32 -52.36
CA ALA A 418 -49.08 44.38 -50.91
C ALA A 418 -49.90 43.29 -50.17
N GLU A 419 -51.08 42.90 -50.70
CA GLU A 419 -51.87 41.78 -50.19
C GLU A 419 -51.17 40.42 -50.42
N THR A 420 -50.50 40.24 -51.56
CA THR A 420 -49.70 39.02 -51.81
C THR A 420 -48.39 38.99 -51.01
N GLU A 421 -47.73 40.13 -50.81
CA GLU A 421 -46.54 40.21 -49.94
C GLU A 421 -46.86 40.01 -48.45
N THR A 422 -47.95 40.60 -47.94
CA THR A 422 -48.38 40.38 -46.54
C THR A 422 -48.78 38.93 -46.29
N THR A 423 -49.52 38.29 -47.20
CA THR A 423 -49.90 36.89 -47.05
C THR A 423 -48.68 35.95 -47.12
N LYS A 424 -47.68 36.26 -47.96
CA LYS A 424 -46.38 35.58 -48.00
C LYS A 424 -45.58 35.77 -46.71
N ALA A 425 -45.41 37.01 -46.23
CA ALA A 425 -44.71 37.30 -44.97
C ALA A 425 -45.39 36.66 -43.75
N ARG A 426 -46.74 36.63 -43.72
CA ARG A 426 -47.54 35.88 -42.75
C ARG A 426 -47.34 34.37 -42.86
N ALA A 427 -47.06 33.81 -44.04
CA ALA A 427 -46.73 32.39 -44.20
C ALA A 427 -45.32 32.09 -43.67
N GLU A 428 -44.32 32.87 -44.08
CA GLU A 428 -42.92 32.75 -43.62
C GLU A 428 -42.81 32.88 -42.10
N SER A 429 -43.43 33.91 -41.52
CA SER A 429 -43.47 34.13 -40.06
C SER A 429 -44.14 32.96 -39.31
N ARG A 430 -45.19 32.33 -39.89
CA ARG A 430 -45.82 31.13 -39.30
C ARG A 430 -44.94 29.88 -39.41
N VAL A 431 -44.14 29.72 -40.47
CA VAL A 431 -43.17 28.61 -40.59
C VAL A 431 -42.06 28.75 -39.54
N ILE A 432 -41.47 29.95 -39.40
CA ILE A 432 -40.45 30.23 -38.39
C ILE A 432 -41.02 30.03 -36.98
N ALA A 433 -42.24 30.51 -36.71
CA ALA A 433 -42.89 30.35 -35.42
C ALA A 433 -43.11 28.89 -35.02
N ARG A 434 -43.57 28.03 -35.95
CA ARG A 434 -43.69 26.59 -35.71
C ARG A 434 -42.33 25.95 -35.45
N HIS A 435 -41.33 26.24 -36.28
CA HIS A 435 -40.00 25.66 -36.14
C HIS A 435 -39.38 25.97 -34.77
N VAL A 436 -39.46 27.23 -34.32
CA VAL A 436 -39.00 27.64 -32.98
C VAL A 436 -39.80 26.93 -31.88
N ALA A 437 -41.15 26.94 -31.95
CA ALA A 437 -42.00 26.31 -30.94
C ALA A 437 -41.85 24.78 -30.84
N GLU A 438 -41.49 24.11 -31.94
CA GLU A 438 -41.33 22.66 -31.99
C GLU A 438 -39.91 22.17 -31.69
N THR A 439 -38.87 23.00 -31.85
CA THR A 439 -37.47 22.57 -31.68
C THR A 439 -36.86 22.99 -30.34
N VAL A 440 -37.12 24.22 -29.89
CA VAL A 440 -36.59 24.77 -28.61
C VAL A 440 -36.88 23.83 -27.44
N PRO A 441 -38.14 23.52 -27.07
CA PRO A 441 -38.43 22.72 -25.88
C PRO A 441 -37.96 21.26 -25.99
N LYS A 442 -37.78 20.73 -27.21
CA LYS A 442 -37.22 19.37 -27.41
C LYS A 442 -35.73 19.35 -27.07
N LEU A 443 -34.97 20.28 -27.66
CA LEU A 443 -33.53 20.37 -27.42
C LEU A 443 -33.20 20.82 -25.99
N GLU A 444 -33.96 21.76 -25.41
CA GLU A 444 -33.82 22.11 -23.99
C GLU A 444 -34.07 20.90 -23.06
N HIS A 445 -35.10 20.09 -23.35
CA HIS A 445 -35.37 18.87 -22.60
C HIS A 445 -34.27 17.81 -22.78
N GLU A 446 -33.75 17.63 -23.99
CA GLU A 446 -32.64 16.70 -24.24
C GLU A 446 -31.33 17.13 -23.58
N HIS A 447 -30.97 18.41 -23.63
CA HIS A 447 -29.81 18.95 -22.90
C HIS A 447 -29.96 18.76 -21.39
N ALA A 448 -31.11 19.11 -20.80
CA ALA A 448 -31.36 18.93 -19.37
C ALA A 448 -31.31 17.44 -18.96
N ARG A 449 -31.88 16.55 -19.78
CA ARG A 449 -31.83 15.10 -19.58
C ARG A 449 -30.41 14.54 -19.67
N LEU A 450 -29.60 15.03 -20.60
CA LEU A 450 -28.19 14.62 -20.75
C LEU A 450 -27.33 15.13 -19.58
N GLN A 451 -27.46 16.40 -19.21
CA GLN A 451 -26.73 17.01 -18.09
C GLN A 451 -27.05 16.26 -16.78
N SER A 452 -28.33 16.09 -16.44
CA SER A 452 -28.76 15.33 -15.26
C SER A 452 -28.28 13.87 -15.28
N SER A 453 -28.26 13.22 -16.46
CA SER A 453 -27.75 11.85 -16.65
C SER A 453 -26.23 11.75 -16.47
N LEU A 454 -25.46 12.80 -16.78
CA LEU A 454 -24.02 12.87 -16.58
C LEU A 454 -23.67 13.21 -15.13
N GLU A 455 -24.33 14.21 -14.55
CA GLU A 455 -24.19 14.60 -13.14
C GLU A 455 -24.50 13.43 -12.20
N ALA A 456 -25.61 12.71 -12.43
CA ALA A 456 -25.94 11.51 -11.67
C ALA A 456 -24.98 10.32 -11.88
N LYS A 457 -24.16 10.31 -12.94
CA LYS A 457 -23.08 9.31 -13.12
C LYS A 457 -21.81 9.72 -12.38
N ILE A 458 -21.43 10.99 -12.45
CA ILE A 458 -20.30 11.57 -11.70
C ILE A 458 -20.52 11.36 -10.20
N GLU A 459 -21.67 11.77 -9.68
CA GLU A 459 -22.02 11.72 -8.25
C GLU A 459 -22.06 10.27 -7.69
N ARG A 460 -22.46 9.29 -8.52
CA ARG A 460 -22.34 7.85 -8.19
C ARG A 460 -20.89 7.36 -8.18
N LEU A 461 -20.07 7.82 -9.12
CA LEU A 461 -18.65 7.47 -9.17
C LEU A 461 -17.89 8.09 -8.00
N ASP A 462 -18.15 9.34 -7.62
CA ASP A 462 -17.55 9.98 -6.45
C ASP A 462 -17.89 9.25 -5.15
N ARG A 463 -19.16 8.84 -4.97
CA ARG A 463 -19.57 8.00 -3.82
C ARG A 463 -18.79 6.67 -3.80
N SER A 464 -18.60 6.02 -4.94
CA SER A 464 -17.80 4.79 -5.06
C SER A 464 -16.30 5.03 -4.81
N LEU A 465 -15.77 6.16 -5.27
CA LEU A 465 -14.37 6.56 -5.16
C LEU A 465 -14.04 6.95 -3.70
N LYS A 466 -14.97 7.57 -2.97
CA LYS A 466 -14.86 7.78 -1.51
C LYS A 466 -14.71 6.46 -0.77
N VAL A 467 -15.60 5.49 -0.99
CA VAL A 467 -15.50 4.15 -0.40
C VAL A 467 -14.19 3.44 -0.80
N SER A 468 -13.72 3.66 -2.02
CA SER A 468 -12.43 3.13 -2.49
C SER A 468 -11.23 3.77 -1.77
N ARG A 469 -11.27 5.08 -1.50
CA ARG A 469 -10.26 5.79 -0.68
C ARG A 469 -10.23 5.27 0.76
N GLU A 470 -11.40 5.05 1.36
CA GLU A 470 -11.56 4.52 2.73
C GLU A 470 -11.00 3.09 2.84
N ARG A 471 -11.31 2.22 1.88
CA ARG A 471 -10.72 0.87 1.78
C ARG A 471 -9.20 0.91 1.60
N LEU A 472 -8.69 1.77 0.71
CA LEU A 472 -7.25 1.91 0.48
C LEU A 472 -6.52 2.39 1.75
N HIS A 473 -7.13 3.29 2.52
CA HIS A 473 -6.61 3.71 3.83
C HIS A 473 -6.60 2.55 4.84
N ALA A 474 -7.66 1.73 4.89
CA ALA A 474 -7.68 0.53 5.73
C ALA A 474 -6.57 -0.46 5.36
N PHE A 475 -6.39 -0.77 4.07
CA PHE A 475 -5.29 -1.63 3.60
C PHE A 475 -3.90 -1.06 3.92
N ARG A 476 -3.68 0.26 3.82
CA ARG A 476 -2.44 0.89 4.27
C ARG A 476 -2.18 0.70 5.77
N LYS A 477 -3.22 0.77 6.61
CA LYS A 477 -3.11 0.53 8.06
C LYS A 477 -2.78 -0.94 8.36
N ILE A 478 -3.41 -1.87 7.65
CA ILE A 478 -3.10 -3.32 7.76
C ILE A 478 -1.65 -3.58 7.34
N ALA A 479 -1.23 -3.08 6.18
CA ALA A 479 0.14 -3.24 5.66
C ALA A 479 1.24 -2.58 6.52
N ALA A 480 0.89 -1.57 7.33
CA ALA A 480 1.79 -1.05 8.37
C ALA A 480 1.86 -2.01 9.58
N SER A 481 0.71 -2.53 10.02
CA SER A 481 0.61 -3.47 11.14
C SER A 481 1.29 -4.81 10.87
N THR A 482 1.20 -5.34 9.64
CA THR A 482 1.87 -6.60 9.26
C THR A 482 3.40 -6.44 9.25
N ARG A 483 3.95 -5.30 8.82
CA ARG A 483 5.39 -5.02 8.91
C ARG A 483 5.89 -5.04 10.36
N THR A 484 5.20 -4.35 11.27
CA THR A 484 5.56 -4.39 12.70
C THR A 484 5.41 -5.81 13.28
N ARG A 485 4.43 -6.59 12.83
CA ARG A 485 4.25 -8.00 13.22
C ARG A 485 5.44 -8.86 12.73
N GLU A 486 5.82 -8.75 11.46
CA GLU A 486 7.01 -9.41 10.90
C GLU A 486 8.29 -9.06 11.67
N GLU A 487 8.49 -7.78 12.03
CA GLU A 487 9.66 -7.32 12.80
C GLU A 487 9.69 -7.96 14.19
N THR A 488 8.56 -8.03 14.89
CA THR A 488 8.49 -8.75 16.18
C THR A 488 8.75 -10.26 16.05
N PHE A 489 8.31 -10.90 14.95
CA PHE A 489 8.65 -12.31 14.71
C PHE A 489 10.15 -12.49 14.44
N LYS A 490 10.76 -11.66 13.59
CA LYS A 490 12.21 -11.68 13.32
C LYS A 490 13.04 -11.50 14.61
N GLN A 491 12.62 -10.60 15.49
CA GLN A 491 13.24 -10.41 16.82
C GLN A 491 13.08 -11.64 17.73
N ARG A 492 11.91 -12.29 17.74
CA ARG A 492 11.66 -13.51 18.51
C ARG A 492 12.46 -14.70 18.01
N ILE A 493 12.52 -14.93 16.70
CA ILE A 493 13.34 -15.98 16.07
C ILE A 493 14.79 -15.81 16.52
N ALA A 494 15.35 -14.61 16.39
CA ALA A 494 16.72 -14.31 16.83
C ALA A 494 16.93 -14.43 18.36
N SER A 495 15.88 -14.37 19.18
CA SER A 495 15.97 -14.70 20.61
C SER A 495 16.08 -16.21 20.81
N PHE A 496 15.16 -16.98 20.22
CA PHE A 496 15.14 -18.44 20.33
C PHE A 496 16.41 -19.09 19.74
N GLU A 497 17.00 -18.51 18.69
CA GLU A 497 18.33 -18.88 18.20
C GLU A 497 19.42 -18.71 19.26
N ARG A 498 19.46 -17.54 19.93
CA ARG A 498 20.42 -17.27 21.02
C ARG A 498 20.18 -18.13 22.26
N GLU A 499 18.93 -18.49 22.55
CA GLU A 499 18.56 -19.41 23.62
C GLU A 499 19.05 -20.83 23.32
N ALA A 500 18.83 -21.34 22.10
CA ALA A 500 19.33 -22.64 21.64
C ALA A 500 20.87 -22.71 21.61
N ASP A 501 21.55 -21.68 21.11
CA ASP A 501 23.01 -21.55 21.12
C ASP A 501 23.59 -21.56 22.55
N THR A 502 22.89 -20.91 23.48
CA THR A 502 23.30 -20.83 24.89
C THR A 502 23.15 -22.20 25.57
N ALA A 503 22.02 -22.88 25.34
CA ALA A 503 21.77 -24.22 25.84
C ALA A 503 22.76 -25.25 25.26
N LEU A 504 23.13 -25.14 23.97
CA LEU A 504 24.19 -25.95 23.35
C LEU A 504 25.53 -25.79 24.08
N ARG A 505 25.98 -24.55 24.34
CA ARG A 505 27.25 -24.30 25.03
C ARG A 505 27.24 -24.87 26.44
N GLN A 506 26.19 -24.61 27.22
CA GLN A 506 26.05 -25.16 28.58
C GLN A 506 26.02 -26.69 28.60
N ARG A 507 25.41 -27.33 27.60
CA ARG A 507 25.46 -28.79 27.42
C ARG A 507 26.88 -29.29 27.18
N ASP A 508 27.62 -28.62 26.31
CA ASP A 508 28.95 -29.05 25.89
C ASP A 508 30.01 -28.79 26.98
N ASP A 509 29.87 -27.68 27.73
CA ASP A 509 30.61 -27.39 28.97
C ASP A 509 30.34 -28.49 30.02
N ALA A 510 29.08 -28.88 30.23
CA ALA A 510 28.71 -29.94 31.16
C ALA A 510 29.25 -31.32 30.71
N LEU A 511 29.23 -31.62 29.41
CA LEU A 511 29.83 -32.86 28.86
C LEU A 511 31.35 -32.92 29.05
N GLU A 512 32.09 -31.81 28.86
CA GLU A 512 33.53 -31.81 29.17
C GLU A 512 33.78 -31.86 30.69
N ALA A 513 32.90 -31.28 31.51
CA ALA A 513 32.94 -31.46 32.96
C ALA A 513 32.72 -32.92 33.39
N VAL A 514 31.85 -33.69 32.71
CA VAL A 514 31.73 -35.15 32.91
C VAL A 514 33.04 -35.86 32.53
N ARG A 515 33.61 -35.56 31.35
CA ARG A 515 34.88 -36.16 30.91
C ARG A 515 36.02 -35.86 31.88
N GLN A 516 36.13 -34.64 32.39
CA GLN A 516 37.13 -34.30 33.39
C GLN A 516 36.85 -34.94 34.75
N THR A 517 35.58 -35.07 35.14
CA THR A 517 35.18 -35.81 36.36
C THR A 517 35.59 -37.29 36.26
N ALA A 518 35.47 -37.91 35.08
CA ALA A 518 35.95 -39.27 34.83
C ALA A 518 37.48 -39.38 34.83
N ARG A 519 38.21 -38.50 34.12
CA ARG A 519 39.68 -38.46 34.13
C ARG A 519 40.23 -38.38 35.56
N ASN A 520 39.72 -37.41 36.35
CA ASN A 520 40.10 -37.25 37.75
C ASN A 520 39.85 -38.51 38.59
N PHE A 521 38.77 -39.25 38.34
CA PHE A 521 38.50 -40.51 39.04
C PHE A 521 39.48 -41.62 38.65
N ASP A 522 39.82 -41.77 37.38
CA ASP A 522 40.81 -42.77 36.94
C ASP A 522 42.24 -42.43 37.44
N ASP A 523 42.60 -41.15 37.51
CA ASP A 523 43.86 -40.68 38.13
C ASP A 523 43.90 -41.01 39.64
N GLU A 524 42.81 -40.71 40.38
CA GLU A 524 42.69 -40.98 41.82
C GLU A 524 42.71 -42.50 42.13
N ARG A 525 42.02 -43.27 41.28
CA ARG A 525 42.03 -44.74 41.28
C ARG A 525 43.43 -45.30 41.02
N ALA A 526 44.19 -44.70 40.11
CA ALA A 526 45.58 -45.10 39.85
C ALA A 526 46.48 -44.79 41.06
N ARG A 527 46.33 -43.63 41.71
CA ARG A 527 47.04 -43.28 42.97
C ARG A 527 46.76 -44.32 44.05
N LEU A 528 45.48 -44.58 44.35
CA LEU A 528 45.08 -45.50 45.42
C LEU A 528 45.45 -46.95 45.11
N ALA A 529 45.42 -47.39 43.85
CA ALA A 529 45.92 -48.70 43.44
C ALA A 529 47.44 -48.83 43.64
N GLY A 530 48.21 -47.77 43.35
CA GLY A 530 49.65 -47.71 43.62
C GLY A 530 49.96 -47.83 45.12
N GLU A 531 49.28 -47.04 45.95
CA GLU A 531 49.42 -47.09 47.41
C GLU A 531 49.00 -48.44 48.02
N LEU A 532 47.94 -49.06 47.51
CA LEU A 532 47.50 -50.38 47.97
C LEU A 532 48.51 -51.47 47.58
N ALA A 533 49.13 -51.36 46.40
CA ALA A 533 50.22 -52.23 46.00
C ALA A 533 51.50 -52.02 46.84
N GLU A 534 51.75 -50.81 47.35
CA GLU A 534 52.84 -50.54 48.31
C GLU A 534 52.57 -51.14 49.69
N VAL A 535 51.34 -51.02 50.20
CA VAL A 535 50.93 -51.67 51.46
C VAL A 535 51.03 -53.20 51.33
N LYS A 536 50.61 -53.80 50.20
CA LYS A 536 50.82 -55.23 49.93
C LYS A 536 52.29 -55.61 49.91
N ARG A 537 53.15 -54.88 49.19
CA ARG A 537 54.61 -55.11 49.18
C ARG A 537 55.24 -54.93 50.57
N ALA A 538 54.70 -54.05 51.43
CA ALA A 538 55.12 -53.94 52.82
C ALA A 538 54.68 -55.15 53.67
N LEU A 539 53.44 -55.62 53.47
CA LEU A 539 52.88 -56.80 54.11
C LEU A 539 53.69 -58.06 53.75
N GLU A 540 53.92 -58.31 52.47
CA GLU A 540 54.72 -59.44 51.95
C GLU A 540 56.13 -59.46 52.56
N ARG A 541 56.81 -58.30 52.63
CA ARG A 541 58.12 -58.16 53.28
C ARG A 541 58.08 -58.37 54.81
N SER A 542 56.93 -58.15 55.46
CA SER A 542 56.75 -58.48 56.87
C SER A 542 56.46 -59.98 57.07
N GLU A 543 55.64 -60.59 56.21
CA GLU A 543 55.36 -62.02 56.22
C GLU A 543 56.59 -62.88 55.95
N ILE A 544 57.44 -62.48 54.99
CA ILE A 544 58.71 -63.17 54.72
C ILE A 544 59.57 -63.18 55.99
N LYS A 545 59.73 -62.02 56.64
CA LYS A 545 60.48 -61.92 57.92
C LYS A 545 59.86 -62.72 59.06
N THR A 546 58.53 -62.85 59.15
CA THR A 546 57.92 -63.73 60.17
C THR A 546 58.13 -65.20 59.89
N ARG A 547 58.06 -65.63 58.62
CA ARG A 547 58.37 -67.00 58.21
C ARG A 547 59.83 -67.33 58.46
N GLU A 548 60.76 -66.48 58.01
CA GLU A 548 62.20 -66.58 58.32
C GLU A 548 62.45 -66.72 59.83
N SER A 549 61.85 -65.87 60.67
CA SER A 549 61.98 -65.99 62.13
C SER A 549 61.34 -67.27 62.71
N ARG A 550 60.24 -67.76 62.13
CA ARG A 550 59.59 -68.99 62.59
C ARG A 550 60.36 -70.24 62.19
N ASP A 551 61.00 -70.21 61.03
CA ASP A 551 61.82 -71.31 60.53
C ASP A 551 63.18 -71.36 61.26
N GLU A 552 63.73 -70.19 61.62
CA GLU A 552 64.87 -70.07 62.55
C GLU A 552 64.50 -70.62 63.94
N CYS A 553 63.35 -70.21 64.51
CA CYS A 553 62.79 -70.78 65.74
C CYS A 553 62.69 -72.30 65.68
N ALA A 554 62.18 -72.83 64.57
CA ALA A 554 62.04 -74.26 64.34
C ALA A 554 63.39 -74.96 64.13
N ARG A 555 64.43 -74.27 63.65
CA ARG A 555 65.80 -74.81 63.58
C ARG A 555 66.43 -74.86 64.97
N VAL A 556 66.45 -73.75 65.70
CA VAL A 556 67.00 -73.67 67.08
C VAL A 556 66.32 -74.67 68.01
N ARG A 557 64.99 -74.82 67.94
CA ARG A 557 64.27 -75.85 68.72
C ARG A 557 64.64 -77.29 68.36
N ARG A 558 65.05 -77.57 67.12
CA ARG A 558 65.56 -78.90 66.72
C ARG A 558 67.01 -79.09 67.17
N GLU A 559 67.83 -78.04 67.10
CA GLU A 559 69.21 -78.02 67.57
C GLU A 559 69.33 -78.20 69.10
N VAL A 560 68.31 -77.79 69.87
CA VAL A 560 68.23 -77.96 71.34
C VAL A 560 67.58 -79.30 71.77
N ILE A 561 66.99 -80.06 70.84
CA ILE A 561 66.31 -81.35 71.12
C ILE A 561 67.16 -82.56 70.67
N ALA A 562 68.21 -82.34 69.89
CA ALA A 562 69.13 -83.36 69.35
C ALA A 562 70.35 -83.59 70.26
#